data_AF-A0AAW1KH61-F1
#
_entry.id   AF-A0AAW1KH61-F1
#
_cell.length_a   1.000
_cell.length_b   1.000
_cell.length_c   1.000
_cell.angle_alpha   90.00
_cell.angle_beta   90.00
_cell.angle_gamma   90.00
#
_symmetry.space_group_name_H-M   'P 1'
#
loop_
_entity.id
_entity.type
_entity.pdbx_description
1 polymer ?
#
loop_
_entity_poly.entity_id
_entity_poly.type
_entity_poly.pdbx_seq_one_letter_code
_entity_poly.pdbx_strand_id
1 'polypeptide(L)'
;MSDKRKCLINTKNVKILKDVDTGIKKKDIAVKYSIAPNSLSTISEHRNSILQQDDTTNKEKRYRTYQEQLIKEEATKFSEKLGHWIRSKHWMAG
;
A
#
# COMPACT_ATOMS: atom_id res chain seq x y z
N MET A 1 -21.16 -2.42 -1.29
CA MET A 1 -21.23 -1.15 -2.05
C MET A 1 -19.95 -0.37 -1.80
N SER A 2 -19.41 0.33 -2.80
CA SER A 2 -17.98 0.63 -3.00
C SER A 2 -17.22 1.41 -1.91
N ASP A 3 -16.22 0.76 -1.29
CA ASP A 3 -15.11 1.41 -0.54
C ASP A 3 -13.96 1.91 -1.45
N LYS A 4 -14.11 1.81 -2.77
CA LYS A 4 -13.07 2.17 -3.73
C LYS A 4 -12.86 3.69 -3.88
N ARG A 5 -13.81 4.53 -3.45
CA ARG A 5 -13.69 6.00 -3.58
C ARG A 5 -12.76 6.64 -2.53
N LYS A 6 -12.76 6.18 -1.28
CA LYS A 6 -11.96 6.81 -0.20
C LYS A 6 -10.45 6.68 -0.40
N CYS A 7 -9.97 5.49 -0.79
CA CYS A 7 -8.53 5.23 -0.96
C CYS A 7 -7.91 6.01 -2.16
N LEU A 8 -8.65 6.15 -3.26
CA LEU A 8 -8.20 6.95 -4.41
C LEU A 8 -8.15 8.45 -4.11
N ILE A 9 -9.03 8.94 -3.24
CA ILE A 9 -9.04 10.34 -2.79
C ILE A 9 -7.81 10.60 -1.90
N ASN A 10 -7.49 9.69 -0.97
CA ASN A 10 -6.38 9.92 -0.04
C ASN A 10 -5.02 9.98 -0.76
N THR A 11 -4.75 9.05 -1.68
CA THR A 11 -3.50 9.05 -2.47
C THR A 11 -3.37 10.27 -3.40
N LYS A 12 -4.47 10.76 -3.96
CA LYS A 12 -4.47 12.02 -4.73
C LYS A 12 -4.18 13.22 -3.82
N ASN A 13 -4.79 13.28 -2.64
CA ASN A 13 -4.59 14.37 -1.68
C ASN A 13 -3.15 14.43 -1.16
N VAL A 14 -2.49 13.28 -0.93
CA VAL A 14 -1.07 13.24 -0.55
C VAL A 14 -0.18 13.83 -1.66
N LYS A 15 -0.48 13.55 -2.93
CA LYS A 15 0.27 14.14 -4.06
C LYS A 15 0.04 15.65 -4.16
N ILE A 16 -1.20 16.10 -3.95
CA ILE A 16 -1.55 17.52 -3.91
C ILE A 16 -0.76 18.22 -2.80
N LEU A 17 -0.67 17.65 -1.59
CA LEU A 17 0.10 18.20 -0.48
C LEU A 17 1.60 18.30 -0.80
N LYS A 18 2.17 17.27 -1.44
CA LYS A 18 3.58 17.32 -1.91
C LYS A 18 3.82 18.45 -2.90
N ASP A 19 2.92 18.63 -3.87
CA ASP A 19 3.02 19.71 -4.84
C ASP A 19 2.91 21.10 -4.17
N VAL A 20 2.06 21.24 -3.15
CA VAL A 20 2.00 22.44 -2.30
C VAL A 20 3.32 22.68 -1.58
N ASP A 21 3.92 21.64 -0.98
CA ASP A 21 5.19 21.75 -0.25
C ASP A 21 6.37 22.10 -1.17
N THR A 22 6.35 21.65 -2.42
CA THR A 22 7.36 22.03 -3.44
C THR A 22 7.21 23.48 -3.93
N GLY A 23 6.18 24.20 -3.50
CA GLY A 23 5.96 25.61 -3.83
C GLY A 23 5.24 25.84 -5.16
N ILE A 24 4.58 24.83 -5.73
CA ILE A 24 3.76 25.00 -6.94
C ILE A 24 2.59 25.94 -6.62
N LYS A 25 2.28 26.88 -7.53
CA LYS A 25 1.21 27.85 -7.31
C LYS A 25 -0.14 27.16 -7.18
N LYS A 26 -0.96 27.61 -6.22
CA LYS A 26 -2.30 27.06 -5.96
C LYS A 26 -3.18 26.92 -7.21
N LYS A 27 -3.13 27.90 -8.12
CA LYS A 27 -3.87 27.87 -9.40
C LYS A 27 -3.43 26.71 -10.29
N ASP A 28 -2.12 26.49 -10.40
CA ASP A 28 -1.56 25.45 -11.25
C ASP A 28 -1.86 24.06 -10.66
N ILE A 29 -1.86 23.93 -9.34
CA ILE A 29 -2.30 22.72 -8.64
C ILE A 29 -3.80 22.46 -8.90
N ALA A 30 -4.65 23.48 -8.75
CA ALA A 30 -6.09 23.35 -8.99
C ALA A 30 -6.41 22.88 -10.42
N VAL A 31 -5.69 23.40 -11.41
CA VAL A 31 -5.79 22.97 -12.82
C VAL A 31 -5.26 21.55 -13.00
N LYS A 32 -4.05 21.25 -12.52
CA LYS A 32 -3.38 19.94 -12.65
C LYS A 32 -4.22 18.79 -12.10
N TYR A 33 -4.87 19.01 -10.96
CA TYR A 33 -5.71 17.99 -10.31
C TYR A 33 -7.19 18.11 -10.66
N SER A 34 -7.57 19.10 -11.48
CA SER A 34 -8.97 19.40 -11.84
C SER A 34 -9.88 19.53 -10.60
N ILE A 35 -9.42 20.28 -9.59
CA ILE A 35 -10.12 20.52 -8.33
C ILE A 35 -10.48 22.00 -8.16
N ALA A 36 -11.54 22.27 -7.42
CA ALA A 36 -11.88 23.64 -7.07
C ALA A 36 -10.82 24.24 -6.11
N PRO A 37 -10.53 25.55 -6.19
CA PRO A 37 -9.62 26.21 -5.25
C PRO A 37 -10.02 26.02 -3.78
N ASN A 38 -11.32 26.00 -3.48
CA ASN A 38 -11.83 25.71 -2.12
C ASN A 38 -11.47 24.30 -1.65
N SER A 39 -11.51 23.32 -2.56
CA SER A 39 -11.09 21.94 -2.23
C SER A 39 -9.62 21.88 -1.83
N LEU A 40 -8.76 22.71 -2.45
CA LEU A 40 -7.35 22.79 -2.09
C LEU A 40 -7.14 23.31 -0.66
N SER A 41 -7.93 24.31 -0.23
CA SER A 41 -7.91 24.77 1.18
C SER A 41 -8.31 23.66 2.14
N THR A 42 -9.42 22.97 1.90
CA THR A 42 -9.87 21.85 2.74
C THR A 42 -8.81 20.73 2.83
N ILE A 43 -8.16 20.41 1.70
CA ILE A 43 -7.06 19.42 1.67
C ILE A 43 -5.89 19.89 2.55
N SER A 44 -5.55 21.18 2.50
CA SER A 44 -4.48 21.75 3.33
C SER A 44 -4.84 21.76 4.82
N GLU A 45 -6.09 22.06 5.18
CA GLU A 45 -6.59 22.04 6.56
C GLU A 45 -6.56 20.63 7.16
N HIS A 46 -6.82 19.61 6.36
CA HIS A 46 -6.84 18.22 6.80
C HIS A 46 -5.52 17.48 6.56
N ARG A 47 -4.42 18.22 6.32
CA ARG A 47 -3.09 17.69 5.99
C ARG A 47 -2.64 16.56 6.91
N ASN A 48 -2.67 16.78 8.22
CA ASN A 48 -2.17 15.80 9.18
C ASN A 48 -2.96 14.50 9.15
N SER A 49 -4.29 14.59 9.01
CA SER A 49 -5.16 13.41 8.90
C SER A 49 -4.87 12.63 7.62
N ILE A 50 -4.70 13.31 6.50
CA ILE A 50 -4.37 12.71 5.19
C ILE A 50 -3.03 11.96 5.25
N LEU A 51 -1.98 12.59 5.80
CA LEU A 51 -0.65 11.98 5.90
C LEU A 51 -0.63 10.79 6.87
N GLN A 52 -1.31 10.90 8.02
CA GLN A 52 -1.43 9.78 8.96
C GLN A 52 -2.14 8.58 8.34
N GLN A 53 -3.22 8.80 7.58
CA GLN A 53 -3.94 7.74 6.89
C GLN A 53 -3.09 7.07 5.78
N ASP A 54 -2.26 7.83 5.06
CA ASP A 54 -1.36 7.27 4.06
C ASP A 54 -0.28 6.39 4.71
N ASP A 55 0.29 6.85 5.82
CA ASP A 55 1.27 6.09 6.60
C ASP A 55 0.69 4.80 7.16
N THR A 56 -0.51 4.82 7.76
CA THR A 56 -1.17 3.61 8.27
C THR A 56 -1.44 2.63 7.14
N THR A 57 -1.98 3.11 6.01
CA THR A 57 -2.25 2.26 4.84
C THR A 57 -0.97 1.64 4.28
N ASN A 58 0.14 2.39 4.25
CA ASN A 58 1.43 1.88 3.79
C ASN A 58 2.00 0.83 4.75
N LYS A 59 1.91 1.07 6.06
CA LYS A 59 2.31 0.11 7.10
C LYS A 59 1.52 -1.19 7.00
N GLU A 60 0.20 -1.11 6.83
CA GLU A 60 -0.68 -2.28 6.66
C GLU A 60 -0.31 -3.10 5.41
N LYS A 61 -0.05 -2.43 4.27
CA LYS A 61 0.40 -3.10 3.05
C LYS A 61 1.72 -3.83 3.26
N ARG A 62 2.71 -3.18 3.88
CA ARG A 62 4.02 -3.80 4.18
C ARG A 62 3.88 -4.99 5.12
N TYR A 63 3.07 -4.86 6.17
CA TYR A 63 2.81 -5.95 7.11
C TYR A 63 2.17 -7.14 6.40
N ARG A 64 1.17 -6.90 5.56
CA ARG A 64 0.52 -7.96 4.78
C ARG A 64 1.52 -8.67 3.86
N THR A 65 2.33 -7.93 3.11
CA THR A 65 3.37 -8.52 2.25
C THR A 65 4.34 -9.39 3.05
N TYR A 66 4.75 -8.91 4.23
CA TYR A 66 5.62 -9.67 5.12
C TYR A 66 4.98 -10.98 5.59
N GLN A 67 3.71 -10.96 6.01
CA GLN A 67 2.97 -12.17 6.38
C GLN A 67 2.85 -13.16 5.20
N GLU A 68 2.55 -12.65 4.00
CA GLU A 68 2.47 -13.48 2.80
C GLU A 68 3.83 -14.12 2.45
N GLN A 69 4.94 -13.44 2.69
CA GLN A 69 6.29 -14.00 2.51
C GLN A 69 6.58 -15.10 3.52
N LEU A 70 6.29 -14.88 4.81
CA LEU A 70 6.47 -15.91 5.85
C LEU A 70 5.70 -17.19 5.53
N ILE A 71 4.43 -17.06 5.14
CA ILE A 71 3.59 -18.21 4.76
C ILE A 71 4.20 -18.95 3.57
N LYS A 72 4.67 -18.22 2.54
CA LYS A 72 5.30 -18.83 1.36
C LYS A 72 6.59 -19.56 1.70
N GLU A 73 7.43 -18.96 2.54
CA GLU A 73 8.67 -19.59 3.00
C GLU A 73 8.39 -20.86 3.79
N GLU A 74 7.40 -20.85 4.70
CA GLU A 74 7.02 -22.01 5.48
C GLU A 74 6.44 -23.12 4.59
N ALA A 75 5.56 -22.77 3.65
CA ALA A 75 5.01 -23.72 2.68
C ALA A 75 6.11 -24.35 1.80
N THR A 76 7.11 -23.55 1.40
CA THR A 76 8.25 -24.03 0.62
C THR A 76 9.08 -25.02 1.42
N LYS A 77 9.46 -24.68 2.66
CA LYS A 77 10.19 -25.57 3.57
C LYS A 77 9.44 -26.88 3.83
N PHE A 78 8.12 -26.81 3.99
CA PHE A 78 7.29 -28.00 4.18
C PHE A 78 7.29 -28.90 2.94
N SER A 79 7.12 -28.32 1.75
CA SER A 79 7.16 -29.03 0.47
C SER A 79 8.51 -29.71 0.26
N GLU A 80 9.62 -29.04 0.54
CA GLU A 80 10.96 -29.60 0.45
C GLU A 80 11.13 -30.81 1.38
N LYS A 81 10.75 -30.66 2.66
CA LYS A 81 10.80 -31.74 3.65
C LYS A 81 9.97 -32.96 3.22
N LEU A 82 8.75 -32.73 2.73
CA LEU A 82 7.91 -33.80 2.19
C LEU A 82 8.57 -34.51 1.01
N GLY A 83 9.11 -33.74 0.06
CA GLY A 83 9.83 -34.30 -1.08
C GLY A 83 11.03 -35.15 -0.66
N HIS A 84 11.81 -34.70 0.33
CA HIS A 84 12.90 -35.48 0.91
C HIS A 84 12.39 -36.77 1.56
N TRP A 85 11.33 -36.69 2.37
CA TRP A 85 10.74 -37.85 3.03
C TRP A 85 10.24 -38.90 2.03
N ILE A 86 9.54 -38.49 0.98
CA ILE A 86 9.06 -39.40 -0.09
C ILE A 86 10.25 -40.08 -0.76
N ARG A 87 11.28 -39.32 -1.16
CA ARG A 87 12.49 -39.87 -1.81
C ARG A 87 13.22 -40.87 -0.90
N SER A 88 13.36 -40.57 0.40
CA SER A 88 13.98 -41.47 1.37
C SER A 88 13.18 -42.76 1.57
N LYS A 89 11.85 -42.71 1.53
CA LYS A 89 10.99 -43.90 1.63
C LYS A 89 11.06 -44.77 0.37
N HIS A 90 11.15 -44.17 -0.81
CA HIS A 90 11.29 -44.89 -2.08
C HIS A 90 12.61 -45.68 -2.15
N TRP A 91 13.70 -45.12 -1.63
CA TRP A 91 15.02 -45.77 -1.61
C TRP A 91 15.10 -46.98 -0.65
N MET A 92 14.23 -47.07 0.37
CA MET A 92 14.24 -48.17 1.35
C MET A 92 13.34 -49.36 0.95
N ALA A 93 12.72 -49.32 -0.23
CA ALA A 93 11.78 -50.35 -0.69
C ALA A 93 12.35 -51.29 -1.77
N GLY A 94 13.65 -51.20 -2.09
CA GLY A 94 14.38 -52.11 -2.96
C GLY A 94 15.48 -52.83 -2.21
#